data_AF-A0A183HVD7-F1
#
_entry.id   AF-A0A183HVD7-F1
#
_cell.length_a   1.000
_cell.length_b   1.000
_cell.length_c   1.000
_cell.angle_alpha   90.00
_cell.angle_beta   90.00
_cell.angle_gamma   90.00
#
_symmetry.space_group_name_H-M   'P 1'
#
loop_
_entity.id
_entity.type
_entity.pdbx_description
1 polymer ?
#
loop_
_entity_poly.entity_id
_entity_poly.type
_entity_poly.pdbx_seq_one_letter_code
_entity_poly.pdbx_strand_id
1 'polypeptide(L)'
;VVSYAVPPQEILSKDSVTVSVDAVVYFRTSDPIASVNNVDDAIYSTKLLAQTTLRNALGMKTLTEMLTEREAIAQLCETILDEGTEHWGVKV
;
A
#
# COMPACT_ATOMS: atom_id res chain seq x y z
N VAL A 1 1.13 -17.06 -1.50
CA VAL A 1 1.49 -15.64 -1.68
C VAL A 1 0.72 -15.14 -2.90
N VAL A 2 0.02 -14.02 -2.76
CA VAL A 2 -0.76 -13.38 -3.82
C VAL A 2 -0.04 -12.08 -4.16
N SER A 3 0.09 -11.79 -5.45
CA SER A 3 0.60 -10.51 -5.94
C SER A 3 -0.56 -9.66 -6.44
N TYR A 4 -0.58 -8.37 -6.08
CA TYR A 4 -1.51 -7.40 -6.61
C TYR A 4 -0.77 -6.21 -7.20
N ALA A 5 -1.06 -5.90 -8.46
CA ALA A 5 -0.61 -4.66 -9.08
C ALA A 5 -1.58 -3.54 -8.68
N VAL A 6 -1.05 -2.55 -7.96
CA VAL A 6 -1.78 -1.33 -7.64
C VAL A 6 -1.89 -0.51 -8.93
N PRO A 7 -3.10 -0.14 -9.38
CA PRO A 7 -3.25 0.65 -10.59
C PRO A 7 -2.57 2.01 -10.43
N PRO A 8 -2.07 2.62 -11.52
CA PRO A 8 -1.40 3.90 -11.48
C PRO A 8 -2.22 4.96 -10.72
N GLN A 9 -1.57 5.64 -9.77
CA GLN A 9 -2.17 6.72 -9.00
C GLN A 9 -1.61 8.05 -9.50
N GLU A 10 -2.48 8.94 -9.96
CA GLU A 10 -2.12 10.32 -10.27
C GLU A 10 -2.25 11.17 -8.99
N ILE A 11 -1.13 11.74 -8.54
CA ILE A 11 -1.05 12.46 -7.28
C ILE A 11 -0.24 13.75 -7.44
N LEU A 12 -0.57 14.76 -6.63
CA LEU A 12 0.23 15.98 -6.51
C LEU A 12 1.23 15.79 -5.37
N SER A 13 2.52 15.91 -5.68
CA SER A 13 3.59 15.84 -4.69
C SER A 13 3.61 17.09 -3.80
N LYS A 14 4.40 17.03 -2.72
CA LYS A 14 4.58 18.15 -1.78
C LYS A 14 5.10 19.44 -2.44
N ASP A 15 5.89 19.30 -3.50
CA ASP A 15 6.45 20.38 -4.31
C ASP A 15 5.58 20.73 -5.54
N SER A 16 4.30 20.33 -5.52
CA SER A 16 3.30 20.68 -6.55
C SER A 16 3.61 20.14 -7.95
N VAL A 17 4.26 18.98 -8.03
CA VAL A 17 4.48 18.25 -9.28
C VAL A 17 3.45 17.15 -9.40
N THR A 18 2.79 17.06 -10.55
CA THR A 18 1.91 15.93 -10.87
C THR A 18 2.75 14.73 -11.26
N VAL A 19 2.59 13.63 -10.53
CA VAL A 19 3.29 12.37 -10.81
C VAL A 19 2.28 11.22 -10.93
N SER A 20 2.61 10.26 -11.79
CA SER A 20 1.86 9.00 -11.92
C SER A 20 2.77 7.86 -11.51
N VAL A 21 2.34 7.09 -10.49
CA VAL A 21 3.15 6.02 -9.90
C VAL A 21 2.32 4.74 -9.78
N ASP A 22 2.92 3.62 -10.16
CA ASP A 22 2.40 2.27 -9.94
C ASP A 22 3.21 1.52 -8.88
N ALA A 23 2.66 0.41 -8.39
CA ALA A 23 3.32 -0.44 -7.39
C ALA A 23 2.82 -1.88 -7.45
N VAL A 24 3.58 -2.81 -6.87
CA VAL A 24 3.16 -4.20 -6.68
C VAL A 24 3.26 -4.54 -5.19
N VAL A 25 2.18 -5.10 -4.64
CA VAL A 25 2.12 -5.57 -3.25
C VAL A 25 2.07 -7.09 -3.26
N TYR A 26 2.92 -7.70 -2.44
CA TYR A 26 2.90 -9.14 -2.16
C TYR A 26 2.29 -9.31 -0.78
N PHE A 27 1.37 -10.26 -0.64
CA PHE A 27 0.80 -10.58 0.67
C PHE A 27 0.34 -12.03 0.73
N ARG A 28 0.06 -12.51 1.93
CA ARG A 28 -0.48 -13.85 2.18
C ARG A 28 -1.47 -13.83 3.35
N THR A 29 -2.45 -14.72 3.32
CA THR A 29 -3.28 -14.98 4.50
C THR A 29 -2.41 -15.66 5.56
N SER A 30 -2.33 -15.05 6.72
CA SER A 30 -1.69 -15.57 7.93
C SER A 30 -2.69 -16.30 8.82
N ASP A 31 -3.87 -15.70 9.03
CA ASP A 31 -4.96 -16.27 9.81
C ASP A 31 -6.25 -16.35 8.95
N PRO A 32 -6.65 -17.56 8.51
CA PRO A 32 -7.85 -17.72 7.69
C PRO A 32 -9.15 -17.48 8.45
N ILE A 33 -9.17 -17.61 9.79
CA ILE A 33 -10.36 -17.38 10.60
C ILE A 33 -10.62 -15.87 10.67
N ALA A 34 -9.58 -15.09 11.00
CA ALA A 34 -9.65 -13.63 11.02
C ALA A 34 -10.02 -13.06 9.64
N SER A 35 -9.46 -13.62 8.57
CA SER A 35 -9.71 -13.17 7.19
C SER A 35 -11.14 -13.33 6.71
N VAL A 36 -11.94 -14.23 7.30
CA VAL A 36 -13.35 -14.44 6.94
C VAL A 36 -14.30 -13.77 7.92
N ASN A 37 -13.90 -13.63 9.19
CA ASN A 37 -14.78 -13.14 10.24
C ASN A 37 -14.67 -11.63 10.48
N ASN A 38 -13.49 -11.04 10.28
CA ASN A 38 -13.24 -9.63 10.63
C ASN A 38 -13.49 -8.65 9.48
N VAL A 39 -13.64 -9.16 8.25
CA VAL A 39 -13.88 -8.36 7.06
C VAL A 39 -14.59 -9.22 6.01
N ASP A 40 -15.48 -8.60 5.22
CA ASP A 40 -16.26 -9.28 4.20
C ASP A 40 -15.36 -9.84 3.07
N ASP A 41 -14.42 -9.01 2.60
CA ASP A 41 -13.36 -9.41 1.67
C ASP A 41 -12.02 -8.79 2.07
N ALA A 42 -11.16 -9.59 2.70
CA ALA A 42 -9.82 -9.18 3.12
C ALA A 42 -8.93 -8.79 1.93
N ILE A 43 -9.03 -9.52 0.82
CA ILE A 43 -8.21 -9.27 -0.37
C ILE A 43 -8.61 -7.92 -0.98
N TYR A 44 -9.91 -7.66 -1.15
CA TYR A 44 -10.39 -6.40 -1.67
C TYR A 44 -10.06 -5.22 -0.74
N SER A 45 -10.22 -5.41 0.57
CA SER A 45 -9.90 -4.37 1.55
C SER A 45 -8.41 -4.04 1.58
N THR A 46 -7.53 -5.05 1.50
CA THR A 46 -6.07 -4.86 1.35
C THR A 46 -5.72 -4.08 0.07
N LYS A 47 -6.40 -4.33 -1.06
CA LYS A 47 -6.18 -3.59 -2.31
C LYS A 47 -6.53 -2.10 -2.17
N LEU A 48 -7.65 -1.80 -1.53
CA LEU A 48 -8.06 -0.41 -1.27
C LEU A 48 -7.11 0.30 -0.31
N LEU A 49 -6.66 -0.40 0.73
CA LEU A 49 -5.68 0.12 1.67
C LEU A 49 -4.36 0.40 0.95
N ALA A 50 -3.87 -0.50 0.10
CA ALA A 50 -2.65 -0.30 -0.70
C ALA A 50 -2.70 0.96 -1.55
N GLN A 51 -3.83 1.22 -2.24
CA GLN A 51 -4.00 2.44 -3.02
C GLN A 51 -3.97 3.69 -2.15
N THR A 52 -4.62 3.64 -0.99
CA THR A 52 -4.69 4.78 -0.05
C THR A 52 -3.34 5.07 0.59
N THR A 53 -2.63 4.02 1.03
CA THR A 53 -1.29 4.12 1.62
C THR A 53 -0.29 4.67 0.61
N LEU A 54 -0.30 4.18 -0.63
CA LEU A 54 0.56 4.68 -1.69
C LEU A 54 0.28 6.17 -1.97
N ARG A 55 -1.00 6.55 -2.11
CA ARG A 55 -1.40 7.94 -2.32
C ARG A 55 -0.93 8.86 -1.20
N ASN A 56 -1.11 8.44 0.06
CA ASN A 56 -0.73 9.24 1.22
C ASN A 56 0.79 9.36 1.37
N ALA A 57 1.53 8.26 1.22
CA ALA A 57 2.98 8.25 1.32
C ALA A 57 3.62 9.14 0.26
N LEU A 58 3.12 9.08 -0.98
CA LEU A 58 3.61 9.91 -2.07
C LEU A 58 3.18 11.38 -1.93
N GLY A 59 1.96 11.67 -1.50
CA GLY A 59 1.50 13.07 -1.32
C GLY A 59 2.32 13.87 -0.30
N MET A 60 2.99 13.19 0.64
CA MET A 60 3.84 13.82 1.66
C MET A 60 5.31 14.00 1.22
N LYS A 61 5.70 13.46 0.07
CA LYS A 61 7.07 13.48 -0.46
C LYS A 61 7.20 14.44 -1.64
N THR A 62 8.41 14.95 -1.85
CA THR A 62 8.80 15.72 -3.03
C THR A 62 9.22 14.80 -4.17
N LEU A 63 9.23 15.30 -5.43
CA LEU A 63 9.67 14.50 -6.57
C LEU A 63 11.08 13.94 -6.38
N THR A 64 12.00 14.76 -5.86
CA THR A 64 13.39 14.35 -5.62
C THR A 64 13.46 13.19 -4.64
N GLU A 65 12.75 13.28 -3.50
CA GLU A 65 12.71 12.21 -2.50
C GLU A 65 12.11 10.93 -3.09
N MET A 66 11.07 11.02 -3.93
CA MET A 66 10.49 9.84 -4.60
C MET A 66 11.49 9.12 -5.51
N LEU A 67 12.40 9.86 -6.14
CA LEU A 67 13.42 9.30 -7.02
C LEU A 67 14.61 8.74 -6.23
N THR A 68 15.02 9.38 -5.13
CA THR A 68 16.22 9.00 -4.36
C THR A 68 15.94 8.04 -3.20
N GLU A 69 14.77 8.10 -2.58
CA GLU A 69 14.42 7.35 -1.36
C GLU A 69 13.39 6.24 -1.61
N ARG A 70 13.39 5.64 -2.80
CA ARG A 70 12.39 4.62 -3.19
C ARG A 70 12.27 3.48 -2.17
N GLU A 71 13.38 2.99 -1.65
CA GLU A 71 13.40 1.89 -0.66
C GLU A 71 12.78 2.31 0.67
N ALA A 72 13.05 3.53 1.15
CA ALA A 72 12.47 4.03 2.39
C ALA A 72 10.95 4.23 2.25
N ILE A 73 10.48 4.69 1.08
CA ILE A 73 9.05 4.81 0.79
C ILE A 73 8.40 3.42 0.74
N ALA A 74 9.05 2.44 0.10
CA ALA A 74 8.55 1.07 0.05
C ALA A 74 8.42 0.45 1.45
N GLN A 75 9.42 0.59 2.30
CA GLN A 75 9.41 0.10 3.69
C GLN A 75 8.33 0.79 4.54
N LEU A 76 8.12 2.09 4.34
CA LEU A 76 7.05 2.82 5.01
C LEU A 76 5.68 2.28 4.59
N CYS A 77 5.47 2.09 3.29
CA CYS A 77 4.22 1.52 2.78
C CYS A 77 3.99 0.10 3.29
N GLU A 78 5.04 -0.73 3.32
CA GLU A 78 4.99 -2.10 3.87
C GLU A 78 4.55 -2.09 5.33
N THR A 79 5.19 -1.27 6.17
CA THR A 79 4.84 -1.13 7.60
C THR A 79 3.38 -0.74 7.79
N ILE A 80 2.92 0.31 7.10
CA ILE A 80 1.53 0.79 7.23
C ILE A 80 0.53 -0.27 6.75
N LEU A 81 0.85 -0.98 5.66
CA LEU A 81 -0.01 -2.01 5.12
C LEU A 81 -0.06 -3.24 6.03
N ASP A 82 1.06 -3.66 6.58
CA ASP A 82 1.14 -4.81 7.49
C ASP A 82 0.33 -4.53 8.78
N GLU A 83 0.55 -3.37 9.42
CA GLU A 83 -0.21 -2.95 10.61
C GLU A 83 -1.72 -2.87 10.34
N GLY A 84 -2.10 -2.29 9.19
CA GLY A 84 -3.50 -2.16 8.80
C GLY A 84 -4.14 -3.43 8.23
N THR A 85 -3.40 -4.52 8.03
CA THR A 85 -3.93 -5.79 7.51
C THR A 85 -3.85 -6.94 8.52
N GLU A 86 -3.09 -6.77 9.59
CA GLU A 86 -2.94 -7.75 10.67
C GLU A 86 -4.29 -8.15 11.27
N HIS A 87 -5.20 -7.18 11.50
CA HIS A 87 -6.54 -7.47 12.03
C HIS A 87 -7.43 -8.26 11.06
N TRP A 88 -7.10 -8.26 9.76
CA TRP A 88 -7.76 -9.09 8.75
C TRP A 88 -7.07 -10.44 8.56
N GLY A 89 -6.06 -10.78 9.38
CA GLY A 89 -5.32 -12.02 9.23
C GLY A 89 -4.49 -12.07 7.94
N VAL A 90 -4.12 -10.93 7.38
CA VAL A 90 -3.27 -10.82 6.18
C VAL A 90 -1.89 -10.30 6.61
N LYS A 91 -0.85 -10.91 6.05
CA LYS A 91 0.55 -10.50 6.21
C LYS A 91 1.05 -9.97 4.88
N VAL A 92 1.54 -8.74 4.89
CA VAL A 92 2.17 -8.08 3.73
C VAL A 92 3.68 -8.33 3.80
#